data_AF-A0A1C5L2Y8-F1
#
_entry.id   AF-A0A1C5L2Y8-F1
#
_cell.length_a   1.000
_cell.length_b   1.000
_cell.length_c   1.000
_cell.angle_alpha   90.00
_cell.angle_beta   90.00
_cell.angle_gamma   90.00
#
_symmetry.space_group_name_H-M   'P 1'
#
loop_
_entity.id
_entity.type
_entity.pdbx_description
1 polymer ?
#
loop_
_entity_poly.entity_id
_entity_poly.type
_entity_poly.pdbx_seq_one_letter_code
_entity_poly.pdbx_strand_id
1 'polypeptide(L)'
;MKKRLLILMTVTGMIILLGGLLTYGLGVHEIIPVPRPDLIVVGTSLIGILLIVSGVCDLFVKKTKEMEIEENDERNISLSNAAMASGFKVMNVTIAVSIFALIFTGYMTVVPCFTIIGAYAIGQIVFIVRLWYLHKTM
;
A
#
# COMPACT_ATOMS: atom_id res chain seq x y z
N MET A 1 11.81 -8.27 -4.82
CA MET A 1 11.96 -6.82 -4.55
C MET A 1 13.37 -6.51 -4.02
N LYS A 2 13.98 -5.36 -4.34
CA LYS A 2 15.32 -5.03 -3.80
C LYS A 2 15.24 -4.96 -2.28
N LYS A 3 16.14 -5.66 -1.57
CA LYS A 3 16.19 -5.72 -0.09
C LYS A 3 16.10 -4.35 0.60
N ARG A 4 16.65 -3.30 -0.04
CA ARG A 4 16.56 -1.91 0.41
C ARG A 4 15.12 -1.35 0.44
N LEU A 5 14.27 -1.72 -0.51
CA LEU A 5 12.88 -1.28 -0.57
C LEU A 5 12.07 -1.86 0.58
N LEU A 6 12.24 -3.15 0.87
CA LEU A 6 11.57 -3.83 1.98
C LEU A 6 11.98 -3.23 3.33
N ILE A 7 13.28 -2.96 3.52
CA ILE A 7 13.78 -2.27 4.72
C ILE A 7 13.14 -0.89 4.85
N LEU A 8 13.06 -0.12 3.76
CA LEU A 8 12.39 1.19 3.78
C LEU A 8 10.90 1.08 4.15
N MET A 9 10.19 0.06 3.65
CA MET A 9 8.78 -0.17 3.98
C MET A 9 8.62 -0.49 5.48
N THR A 10 9.46 -1.37 6.03
CA THR A 10 9.43 -1.71 7.46
C THR A 10 9.77 -0.51 8.35
N VAL A 11 10.80 0.27 8.01
CA VAL A 11 11.18 1.48 8.76
C VAL A 11 10.07 2.53 8.69
N THR A 12 9.45 2.72 7.53
CA THR A 12 8.31 3.63 7.36
C THR A 12 7.12 3.18 8.21
N GLY A 13 6.80 1.87 8.20
CA GLY A 13 5.75 1.29 9.04
C GLY A 13 5.99 1.52 10.55
N MET A 14 7.24 1.35 11.01
CA MET A 14 7.64 1.65 12.38
C MET A 14 7.49 3.13 12.74
N ILE A 15 7.89 4.04 11.85
CA ILE A 15 7.74 5.49 12.07
C ILE A 15 6.26 5.87 12.16
N ILE A 16 5.40 5.33 11.29
CA ILE A 16 3.96 5.60 11.31
C ILE A 16 3.32 5.06 12.60
N LEU A 17 3.69 3.85 13.02
CA LEU A 17 3.18 3.24 14.25
C LEU A 17 3.62 4.04 15.49
N LEU A 18 4.91 4.39 15.57
CA LEU A 18 5.46 5.20 16.65
C LEU A 18 4.85 6.61 16.65
N GLY A 19 4.68 7.24 15.48
CA GLY A 19 4.03 8.54 15.36
C GLY A 19 2.59 8.52 15.90
N GLY A 20 1.82 7.50 15.53
CA GLY A 20 0.47 7.28 16.07
C GLY A 20 0.45 7.12 17.59
N LEU A 21 1.35 6.28 18.12
CA LEU A 21 1.45 6.05 19.56
C LEU A 21 1.95 7.28 20.33
N LEU A 22 2.87 8.07 19.77
CA LEU A 22 3.40 9.30 20.39
C LEU A 22 2.34 10.41 20.44
N THR A 23 1.52 10.56 19.39
CA THR A 23 0.47 11.59 19.36
C THR A 23 -0.64 11.37 20.38
N TYR A 24 -0.92 10.12 20.77
CA TYR A 24 -2.05 9.80 21.65
C TYR A 24 -1.65 9.08 22.96
N GLY A 25 -0.74 8.11 22.92
CA GLY A 25 -0.27 7.37 24.09
C GLY A 25 0.57 8.19 25.08
N LEU A 26 1.09 9.36 24.66
CA LEU A 26 1.84 10.30 25.49
C LEU A 26 1.13 11.65 25.69
N GLY A 27 -0.15 11.78 25.28
CA GLY A 27 -0.95 12.99 25.56
C GLY A 27 -0.59 14.24 24.74
N VAL A 28 0.22 14.12 23.68
CA VAL A 28 0.65 15.26 22.83
C VAL A 28 -0.52 15.91 22.08
N HIS A 29 -1.69 15.25 22.02
CA HIS A 29 -2.96 15.81 21.58
C HIS A 29 -3.28 17.18 22.24
N GLU A 30 -2.86 17.41 23.49
CA GLU A 30 -3.11 18.70 24.17
C GLU A 30 -2.30 19.87 23.57
N ILE A 31 -1.18 19.61 22.90
CA ILE A 31 -0.31 20.65 22.31
C ILE A 31 -0.69 20.97 20.87
N ILE A 32 -1.20 19.97 20.12
CA ILE A 32 -1.66 20.14 18.73
C ILE A 32 -3.05 19.51 18.61
N PRO A 33 -4.13 20.30 18.61
CA PRO A 33 -5.48 19.77 18.50
C PRO A 33 -5.68 19.16 17.11
N VAL A 34 -5.92 17.84 17.09
CA VAL A 34 -6.13 17.12 15.83
C VAL A 34 -7.62 16.87 15.61
N PRO A 35 -8.16 17.02 14.39
CA PRO A 35 -9.62 17.04 14.16
C PRO A 35 -10.41 15.80 14.62
N ARG A 36 -9.77 14.62 14.70
CA ARG A 36 -10.36 13.35 15.18
C ARG A 36 -9.28 12.44 15.78
N PRO A 37 -8.98 12.55 17.07
CA PRO A 37 -7.87 11.81 17.70
C PRO A 37 -8.05 10.28 17.64
N ASP A 38 -9.28 9.76 17.81
CA ASP A 38 -9.55 8.31 17.78
C ASP A 38 -9.22 7.67 16.43
N LEU A 39 -9.57 8.33 15.33
CA LEU A 39 -9.39 7.78 13.98
C LEU A 39 -7.92 7.76 13.56
N ILE A 40 -7.11 8.67 14.10
CA ILE A 40 -5.68 8.73 13.81
C ILE A 40 -4.98 7.53 14.41
N VAL A 41 -5.22 7.25 15.70
CA VAL A 41 -4.58 6.12 16.39
C VAL A 41 -4.92 4.80 15.73
N VAL A 42 -6.20 4.58 15.44
CA VAL A 42 -6.67 3.36 14.78
C VAL A 42 -6.06 3.27 13.37
N GLY A 43 -6.10 4.36 12.59
CA GLY A 43 -5.58 4.41 11.24
C GLY A 43 -4.07 4.19 11.16
N THR A 44 -3.27 4.91 11.96
CA THR A 44 -1.81 4.80 11.97
C THR A 44 -1.35 3.45 12.52
N SER A 45 -2.06 2.88 13.49
CA SER A 45 -1.72 1.56 14.03
C SER A 45 -2.00 0.47 13.00
N LEU A 46 -3.16 0.50 12.35
CA LEU A 46 -3.51 -0.48 11.30
C LEU A 46 -2.53 -0.39 10.13
N ILE A 47 -2.25 0.81 9.61
CA ILE A 47 -1.31 1.01 8.50
C ILE A 47 0.11 0.60 8.91
N GLY A 48 0.55 1.02 10.09
CA GLY A 48 1.87 0.70 10.63
C GLY A 48 2.08 -0.81 10.77
N ILE A 49 1.13 -1.52 11.37
CA ILE A 49 1.18 -2.97 11.53
C ILE A 49 1.18 -3.67 10.17
N LEU A 50 0.31 -3.29 9.23
CA LEU A 50 0.27 -3.89 7.89
C LEU A 50 1.61 -3.73 7.18
N LEU A 51 2.21 -2.54 7.20
CA LEU A 51 3.51 -2.29 6.56
C LEU A 51 4.65 -3.07 7.22
N ILE A 52 4.64 -3.18 8.55
CA ILE A 52 5.64 -3.96 9.29
C ILE A 52 5.49 -5.44 8.98
N VAL A 53 4.28 -6.01 9.06
CA VAL A 53 4.04 -7.43 8.78
C VAL A 53 4.45 -7.77 7.36
N SER A 54 4.05 -6.99 6.35
CA SER A 54 4.46 -7.22 4.97
C SER A 54 5.99 -7.14 4.79
N GLY A 55 6.64 -6.13 5.37
CA GLY A 55 8.09 -5.97 5.25
C GLY A 55 8.89 -7.02 6.01
N VAL A 56 8.43 -7.42 7.21
CA VAL A 56 9.09 -8.42 8.07
C VAL A 56 8.92 -9.82 7.49
N CYS A 57 7.72 -10.21 7.04
CA CYS A 57 7.50 -11.50 6.39
C CYS A 57 8.45 -11.70 5.19
N ASP A 58 8.60 -10.68 4.34
CA ASP A 58 9.48 -10.76 3.17
C ASP A 58 10.99 -10.68 3.50
N LEU A 59 11.37 -10.07 4.63
CA LEU A 59 12.77 -9.96 5.05
C LEU A 59 13.28 -11.18 5.82
N PHE A 60 12.42 -11.86 6.57
CA PHE A 60 12.78 -13.01 7.42
C PHE A 60 12.70 -14.36 6.71
N VAL A 61 11.95 -14.45 5.60
CA VAL A 61 11.98 -15.65 4.76
C VAL A 61 13.32 -15.69 4.00
N LYS A 62 14.26 -16.49 4.53
CA LYS A 62 15.46 -16.86 3.78
C LYS A 62 15.03 -17.65 2.56
N LYS A 63 15.17 -17.05 1.37
CA LYS A 63 15.03 -17.77 0.11
C LYS A 63 16.09 -18.88 0.08
N THR A 64 15.63 -20.12 0.01
CA THR A 64 16.48 -21.28 -0.23
C THR A 64 16.96 -21.21 -1.68
N LYS A 65 18.09 -21.86 -2.00
CA LYS A 65 18.63 -21.85 -3.36
C LYS A 65 17.63 -22.36 -4.40
N GLU A 66 16.76 -23.29 -4.02
CA GLU A 66 15.70 -23.81 -4.89
C GLU A 66 14.60 -22.78 -5.15
N MET A 67 14.17 -22.02 -4.13
CA MET A 67 13.21 -20.91 -4.31
C MET A 67 13.77 -19.78 -5.19
N GLU A 68 15.08 -19.54 -5.17
CA GLU A 68 15.73 -18.53 -6.01
C GLU A 68 15.85 -18.97 -7.47
N ILE A 69 16.05 -20.28 -7.72
CA ILE A 69 16.04 -20.85 -9.07
C ILE A 69 14.62 -20.83 -9.65
N GLU A 70 13.62 -21.18 -8.84
CA GLU A 70 12.21 -21.20 -9.25
C GLU A 70 11.65 -19.79 -9.51
N GLU A 71 12.07 -18.76 -8.77
CA GLU A 71 11.66 -17.37 -9.01
C GLU A 71 12.25 -16.79 -10.30
N ASN A 72 13.42 -17.27 -10.73
CA ASN A 72 14.08 -16.84 -11.97
C ASN A 72 13.67 -17.67 -13.20
N ASP A 73 12.81 -18.68 -13.05
CA ASP A 73 12.25 -19.45 -14.18
C ASP A 73 11.30 -18.55 -14.99
N GLU A 74 11.50 -18.48 -16.31
CA GLU A 74 10.69 -17.69 -17.25
C GLU A 74 9.19 -17.99 -17.14
N ARG A 75 8.82 -19.25 -16.85
CA ARG A 75 7.43 -19.64 -16.67
C ARG A 75 6.86 -19.07 -15.37
N ASN A 76 7.63 -19.06 -14.30
CA ASN A 76 7.19 -18.51 -13.02
C ASN A 76 7.11 -16.97 -13.08
N ILE A 77 8.01 -16.32 -13.82
CA ILE A 77 7.97 -14.89 -14.11
C ILE A 77 6.69 -14.53 -14.87
N SER A 78 6.35 -15.27 -15.93
CA SER A 78 5.13 -15.00 -16.70
C SER A 78 3.85 -15.29 -15.91
N LEU A 79 3.83 -16.35 -15.10
CA LEU A 79 2.72 -16.65 -14.18
C LEU A 79 2.54 -15.56 -13.12
N SER A 80 3.63 -15.13 -12.48
CA SER A 80 3.61 -14.05 -11.48
C SER A 80 3.14 -12.74 -12.09
N ASN A 81 3.61 -12.39 -13.28
CA ASN A 81 3.14 -11.20 -14.01
C ASN A 81 1.64 -11.29 -14.35
N ALA A 82 1.14 -12.46 -14.77
CA ALA A 82 -0.28 -12.67 -15.04
C ALA A 82 -1.13 -12.55 -13.76
N ALA A 83 -0.65 -13.10 -12.64
CA ALA A 83 -1.29 -12.99 -11.34
C ALA A 83 -1.29 -11.54 -10.82
N MET A 84 -0.21 -10.78 -11.00
CA MET A 84 -0.18 -9.36 -10.67
C MET A 84 -1.15 -8.55 -11.53
N ALA A 85 -1.27 -8.86 -12.83
CA ALA A 85 -2.21 -8.18 -13.72
C ALA A 85 -3.67 -8.46 -13.35
N SER A 86 -4.00 -9.72 -13.00
CA SER A 86 -5.35 -10.07 -12.52
C SER A 86 -5.64 -9.43 -11.16
N GLY A 87 -4.69 -9.48 -10.22
CA GLY A 87 -4.78 -8.85 -8.92
C GLY A 87 -4.99 -7.33 -9.01
N PHE A 88 -4.25 -6.66 -9.89
CA PHE A 88 -4.43 -5.22 -10.16
C PHE A 88 -5.82 -4.88 -10.69
N LYS A 89 -6.37 -5.68 -11.61
CA LYS A 89 -7.74 -5.49 -12.12
C LYS A 89 -8.79 -5.63 -11.02
N VAL A 90 -8.70 -6.69 -10.21
CA VAL A 90 -9.63 -6.92 -9.09
C VAL A 90 -9.52 -5.78 -8.07
N MET A 91 -8.30 -5.38 -7.71
CA MET A 91 -8.05 -4.27 -6.79
C MET A 91 -8.67 -2.96 -7.28
N ASN A 92 -8.56 -2.64 -8.58
CA ASN A 92 -9.17 -1.43 -9.16
C ASN A 92 -10.70 -1.43 -9.02
N VAL A 93 -11.35 -2.56 -9.30
CA VAL A 93 -12.81 -2.71 -9.15
C VAL A 93 -13.21 -2.59 -7.67
N THR A 94 -12.51 -3.28 -6.77
CA THR A 94 -12.80 -3.25 -5.34
C THR A 94 -12.62 -1.85 -4.74
N ILE A 95 -11.57 -1.12 -5.12
CA ILE A 95 -11.35 0.28 -4.69
C ILE A 95 -12.50 1.17 -5.17
N ALA A 96 -12.92 1.06 -6.44
CA ALA A 96 -14.03 1.84 -6.97
C ALA A 96 -15.34 1.58 -6.21
N VAL A 97 -15.67 0.31 -5.95
CA VAL A 97 -16.85 -0.08 -5.15
C VAL A 97 -16.76 0.44 -3.72
N SER A 98 -15.58 0.38 -3.11
CA SER A 98 -15.34 0.84 -1.74
C SER A 98 -15.53 2.36 -1.62
N ILE A 99 -14.99 3.14 -2.56
CA ILE A 99 -15.18 4.59 -2.62
C ILE A 99 -16.66 4.92 -2.80
N PHE A 100 -17.35 4.25 -3.72
CA PHE A 100 -18.77 4.44 -3.94
C PHE A 100 -19.59 4.19 -2.66
N ALA A 101 -19.33 3.09 -1.97
CA ALA A 101 -20.00 2.76 -0.72
C ALA A 101 -19.74 3.81 0.37
N LEU A 102 -18.49 4.27 0.53
CA LEU A 102 -18.11 5.29 1.51
C LEU A 102 -18.71 6.68 1.23
N ILE A 103 -18.91 7.04 -0.05
CA ILE A 103 -19.63 8.25 -0.44
C ILE A 103 -21.12 8.12 -0.10
N PHE A 104 -21.74 7.01 -0.50
CA PHE A 104 -23.19 6.82 -0.31
C PHE A 104 -23.60 6.73 1.16
N THR A 105 -22.73 6.16 2.00
CA THR A 105 -22.93 6.05 3.45
C THR A 105 -22.58 7.33 4.22
N GLY A 106 -22.05 8.36 3.55
CA GLY A 106 -21.72 9.65 4.17
C GLY A 106 -20.47 9.63 5.06
N TYR A 107 -19.68 8.55 5.05
CA TYR A 107 -18.43 8.47 5.83
C TYR A 107 -17.27 9.24 5.19
N MET A 108 -17.34 9.57 3.90
CA MET A 108 -16.30 10.31 3.19
C MET A 108 -16.72 11.77 2.92
N THR A 109 -15.88 12.73 3.36
CA THR A 109 -16.06 14.16 3.01
C THR A 109 -15.43 14.47 1.64
N VAL A 110 -15.71 15.66 1.10
CA VAL A 110 -15.21 16.08 -0.22
C VAL A 110 -13.68 16.01 -0.35
N VAL A 111 -12.93 16.37 0.70
CA VAL A 111 -11.45 16.43 0.63
C VAL A 111 -10.82 15.03 0.48
N PRO A 112 -11.08 14.04 1.36
CA PRO A 112 -10.62 12.66 1.18
C PRO A 112 -11.08 12.03 -0.15
N CYS A 113 -12.25 12.41 -0.64
CA CYS A 113 -12.74 11.92 -1.93
C CYS A 113 -11.82 12.36 -3.08
N PHE A 114 -11.46 13.64 -3.15
CA PHE A 114 -10.55 14.15 -4.17
C PHE A 114 -9.13 13.58 -4.04
N THR A 115 -8.62 13.37 -2.81
CA THR A 115 -7.27 12.82 -2.62
C THR A 115 -7.19 11.36 -3.06
N ILE A 116 -8.19 10.53 -2.73
CA ILE A 116 -8.22 9.12 -3.13
C ILE A 116 -8.41 8.99 -4.65
N ILE A 117 -9.33 9.75 -5.25
CA ILE A 117 -9.54 9.75 -6.71
C ILE A 117 -8.27 10.23 -7.43
N GLY A 118 -7.61 11.27 -6.92
CA GLY A 118 -6.35 11.77 -7.48
C GLY A 118 -5.23 10.71 -7.43
N ALA A 119 -5.05 10.04 -6.29
CA ALA A 119 -4.07 8.96 -6.15
C ALA A 119 -4.38 7.79 -7.10
N TYR A 120 -5.64 7.41 -7.22
CA TYR A 120 -6.09 6.38 -8.17
C TYR A 120 -5.79 6.78 -9.61
N ALA A 121 -6.08 8.03 -10.00
CA ALA A 121 -5.82 8.55 -11.34
C ALA A 121 -4.32 8.53 -11.69
N ILE A 122 -3.44 8.93 -10.77
CA ILE A 122 -1.99 8.84 -10.96
C ILE A 122 -1.56 7.39 -11.24
N GLY A 123 -2.09 6.44 -10.47
CA GLY A 123 -1.82 5.01 -10.68
C GLY A 123 -2.22 4.52 -12.07
N GLN A 124 -3.41 4.91 -12.54
CA GLN A 124 -3.88 4.57 -13.89
C GLN A 124 -3.03 5.21 -14.99
N ILE A 125 -2.62 6.48 -14.84
CA ILE A 125 -1.74 7.16 -15.79
C ILE A 125 -0.41 6.42 -15.91
N VAL A 126 0.23 6.06 -14.78
CA VAL A 126 1.48 5.31 -14.78
C VAL A 126 1.32 3.96 -15.47
N PHE A 127 0.21 3.25 -15.22
CA PHE A 127 -0.10 1.98 -15.90
C PHE A 127 -0.20 2.16 -17.42
N ILE A 128 -0.95 3.16 -17.89
CA ILE A 128 -1.13 3.45 -19.33
C ILE A 128 0.20 3.82 -19.99
N VAL A 129 0.97 4.74 -19.38
CA VAL A 129 2.27 5.16 -19.89
C VAL A 129 3.22 3.97 -19.98
N ARG A 130 3.22 3.10 -18.97
CA ARG A 130 4.09 1.91 -18.95
C ARG A 130 3.67 0.88 -19.99
N LEU A 131 2.36 0.66 -20.16
CA LEU A 131 1.82 -0.22 -21.20
C LEU A 131 2.20 0.28 -22.59
N TRP A 132 2.07 1.58 -22.84
CA TRP A 132 2.45 2.20 -24.11
C TRP A 132 3.95 2.09 -24.38
N TYR A 133 4.78 2.34 -23.37
CA TYR A 133 6.23 2.16 -23.48
C TYR A 133 6.59 0.73 -23.84
N LEU A 134 6.02 -0.26 -23.12
CA LEU A 134 6.30 -1.67 -23.35
C LEU A 134 5.86 -2.14 -24.74
N HIS A 135 4.71 -1.68 -25.23
CA HIS A 135 4.23 -2.01 -26.58
C HIS A 135 5.10 -1.39 -27.70
N LYS A 136 5.87 -0.34 -27.40
CA LYS A 136 6.80 0.26 -28.37
C LYS A 136 8.19 -0.41 -28.35
N THR A 137 8.58 -1.00 -27.23
CA THR A 137 9.91 -1.60 -27.03
C THR A 137 9.98 -3.10 -27.28
N MET A 138 8.85 -3.81 -27.21
CA MET A 138 8.72 -5.21 -27.58
C MET A 138 8.21 -5.33 -29.02
#